data_AF-A0A257XFA5-F1
#
_entry.id   AF-A0A257XFA5-F1
#
_cell.length_a   1.000
_cell.length_b   1.000
_cell.length_c   1.000
_cell.angle_alpha   90.00
_cell.angle_beta   90.00
_cell.angle_gamma   90.00
#
_symmetry.space_group_name_H-M   'P 1'
#
loop_
_entity.id
_entity.type
_entity.pdbx_description
1 polymer ?
#
loop_
_entity_poly.entity_id
_entity_poly.type
_entity_poly.pdbx_seq_one_letter_code
_entity_poly.pdbx_strand_id
1 'polypeptide(L)'
;RLLDIHEYLMEKGIKLEGVEGVRYMYHDPCHTPMKTHAPLKVVNQLIGTADGSKVALNDRCCGESGTLAVSRPDISTQVRFRKEEEMRKGAAVQRADGFKGDVKILTSCPSCLQGLSRYDNDSATQADYIVVEMARHLLGADWAERYIDQANNGGIERVLL
;
A
#
# COMPACT_ATOMS: atom_id res chain seq x y z
N ARG A 1 17.34 4.99 -17.72
CA ARG A 1 16.52 3.81 -17.38
C ARG A 1 15.23 4.33 -16.75
N LEU A 2 14.06 3.87 -17.18
CA LEU A 2 12.80 4.12 -16.46
C LEU A 2 12.76 3.15 -15.27
N LEU A 3 12.43 3.65 -14.08
CA LEU A 3 12.40 2.85 -12.87
C LEU A 3 11.27 3.31 -11.97
N ASP A 4 10.53 2.37 -11.39
CA ASP A 4 9.53 2.70 -10.40
C ASP A 4 10.20 3.19 -9.10
N ILE A 5 9.55 4.10 -8.38
CA ILE A 5 10.10 4.71 -7.17
C ILE A 5 10.44 3.67 -6.09
N HIS A 6 9.64 2.61 -5.95
CA HIS A 6 9.88 1.57 -4.94
C HIS A 6 11.16 0.78 -5.27
N GLU A 7 11.37 0.47 -6.55
CA GLU A 7 12.60 -0.18 -7.01
C GLU A 7 13.81 0.74 -6.82
N TYR A 8 13.66 2.04 -7.08
CA TYR A 8 14.71 3.02 -6.83
C TYR A 8 15.11 3.08 -5.36
N LEU A 9 14.14 3.19 -4.43
CA LEU A 9 14.42 3.23 -2.99
C LEU A 9 15.12 1.95 -2.52
N MET A 10 14.69 0.80 -3.05
CA MET A 10 15.29 -0.50 -2.76
C MET A 10 16.77 -0.54 -3.22
N GLU A 11 17.07 -0.10 -4.44
CA GLU A 11 18.44 -0.03 -4.95
C GLU A 11 19.33 0.96 -4.17
N LYS A 12 18.72 2.00 -3.59
CA LYS A 12 19.41 2.98 -2.73
C LYS A 12 19.56 2.53 -1.28
N GLY A 13 18.99 1.39 -0.90
CA GLY A 13 19.00 0.90 0.47
C GLY A 13 18.15 1.74 1.43
N ILE A 14 17.21 2.53 0.91
CA ILE A 14 16.24 3.29 1.72
C ILE A 14 15.10 2.34 2.08
N LYS A 15 15.00 1.97 3.35
CA LYS A 15 14.07 0.97 3.87
C LYS A 15 13.66 1.30 5.30
N LEU A 16 12.56 0.70 5.75
CA LEU A 16 12.15 0.71 7.15
C LEU A 16 12.79 -0.45 7.89
N GLU A 17 13.29 -0.18 9.08
CA GLU A 17 13.84 -1.19 9.98
C GLU A 17 13.09 -1.13 11.31
N GLY A 18 12.63 -2.29 11.79
CA GLY A 18 12.08 -2.41 13.14
C GLY A 18 10.77 -1.67 13.37
N VAL A 19 9.88 -1.58 12.38
CA VAL A 19 8.57 -0.94 12.60
C VAL A 19 7.76 -1.73 13.62
N GLU A 20 7.31 -1.08 14.68
CA GLU A 20 6.56 -1.68 15.79
C GLU A 20 5.05 -1.53 15.62
N GLY A 21 4.28 -2.43 16.26
CA GLY A 21 2.83 -2.30 16.39
C GLY A 21 2.01 -2.52 15.12
N VAL A 22 2.66 -2.85 13.99
CA VAL A 22 1.99 -3.07 12.70
C VAL A 22 2.59 -4.26 11.95
N ARG A 23 1.72 -5.02 11.27
CA ARG A 23 2.07 -6.04 10.29
C ARG A 23 1.51 -5.68 8.93
N TYR A 24 2.17 -6.15 7.89
CA TYR A 24 1.86 -5.76 6.52
C TYR A 24 1.46 -6.95 5.65
N MET A 25 0.50 -6.70 4.79
CA MET A 25 0.22 -7.47 3.59
C MET A 25 0.50 -6.60 2.37
N TYR A 26 0.64 -7.21 1.21
CA TYR A 26 0.86 -6.49 -0.04
C TYR A 26 -0.15 -6.89 -1.11
N HIS A 27 -0.82 -5.91 -1.70
CA HIS A 27 -1.58 -6.09 -2.94
C HIS A 27 -0.73 -5.66 -4.13
N ASP A 28 -0.31 -6.63 -4.92
CA ASP A 28 0.33 -6.36 -6.20
C ASP A 28 -0.72 -5.90 -7.24
N PRO A 29 -0.62 -4.67 -7.77
CA PRO A 29 -1.59 -4.19 -8.73
C PRO A 29 -1.61 -5.05 -10.02
N CYS A 30 -2.79 -5.21 -10.63
CA CYS A 30 -2.90 -5.89 -11.93
C CYS A 30 -2.04 -5.21 -13.02
N HIS A 31 -1.80 -3.90 -12.88
CA HIS A 31 -0.89 -3.12 -13.70
C HIS A 31 0.34 -2.71 -12.89
N THR A 32 1.05 -3.68 -12.32
CA THR A 32 2.21 -3.44 -11.43
C THR A 32 3.25 -2.53 -12.12
N PRO A 33 3.68 -1.42 -11.48
CA PRO A 33 4.62 -0.49 -12.09
C PRO A 33 6.08 -0.98 -12.01
N MET A 34 6.38 -1.90 -11.10
CA MET A 34 7.72 -2.45 -10.90
C MET A 34 8.04 -3.50 -11.97
N LYS A 35 9.05 -3.24 -12.81
CA LYS A 35 9.38 -4.07 -14.00
C LYS A 35 10.74 -4.74 -13.92
N THR A 36 11.62 -4.29 -13.03
CA THR A 36 12.99 -4.77 -12.90
C THR A 36 13.08 -5.91 -11.88
N HIS A 37 12.30 -5.81 -10.81
CA HIS A 37 12.28 -6.75 -9.70
C HIS A 37 10.86 -7.24 -9.39
N ALA A 38 10.76 -8.45 -8.85
CA ALA A 38 9.47 -8.98 -8.41
C ALA A 38 8.86 -8.07 -7.33
N PRO A 39 7.61 -7.57 -7.49
CA PRO A 39 6.99 -6.62 -6.58
C PRO A 39 7.03 -7.04 -5.10
N LEU A 40 6.69 -8.29 -4.80
CA LEU A 40 6.71 -8.80 -3.43
C LEU A 40 8.12 -8.80 -2.82
N LYS A 41 9.16 -9.04 -3.64
CA LYS A 41 10.56 -8.94 -3.20
C LYS A 41 10.91 -7.50 -2.86
N VAL A 42 10.51 -6.55 -3.70
CA VAL A 42 10.74 -5.12 -3.46
C VAL A 42 10.13 -4.69 -2.12
N VAL A 43 8.85 -4.99 -1.89
CA VAL A 43 8.18 -4.60 -0.65
C VAL A 43 8.82 -5.26 0.58
N ASN A 44 9.20 -6.54 0.52
CA ASN A 44 9.90 -7.19 1.63
C ASN A 44 11.32 -6.66 1.87
N GLN A 45 11.95 -6.01 0.89
CA GLN A 45 13.24 -5.34 1.08
C GLN A 45 13.08 -3.91 1.62
N LEU A 46 11.95 -3.27 1.33
CA LEU A 46 11.63 -1.92 1.80
C LEU A 46 11.04 -1.90 3.21
N ILE A 47 10.31 -2.94 3.62
CA ILE A 47 9.51 -2.95 4.84
C ILE A 47 10.01 -4.05 5.78
N GLY A 48 10.60 -3.66 6.91
CA GLY A 48 10.96 -4.55 8.02
C GLY A 48 10.21 -4.20 9.31
N THR A 49 9.52 -5.18 9.89
CA THR A 49 8.85 -5.02 11.19
C THR A 49 9.75 -5.50 12.34
N ALA A 50 9.55 -4.97 13.54
CA ALA A 50 10.33 -5.32 14.73
C ALA A 50 10.21 -6.80 15.12
N ASP A 51 9.04 -7.40 14.88
CA ASP A 51 8.77 -8.82 15.13
C ASP A 51 9.26 -9.76 14.01
N GLY A 52 9.91 -9.21 12.96
CA GLY A 52 10.42 -9.97 11.82
C GLY A 52 9.35 -10.56 10.91
N SER A 53 8.08 -10.15 11.06
CA SER A 53 7.00 -10.56 10.16
C SER A 53 7.31 -10.18 8.71
N LYS A 54 7.07 -11.11 7.79
CA LYS A 54 7.24 -10.87 6.35
C LYS A 54 5.96 -10.34 5.75
N VAL A 55 6.11 -9.45 4.77
CA VAL A 55 4.98 -8.94 4.00
C VAL A 55 4.48 -10.04 3.08
N ALA A 56 3.26 -10.53 3.32
CA ALA A 56 2.64 -11.58 2.52
C ALA A 56 1.78 -11.01 1.38
N LEU A 57 1.73 -11.70 0.25
CA LEU A 57 0.85 -11.33 -0.86
C LEU A 57 -0.62 -11.54 -0.48
N ASN A 58 -1.44 -10.52 -0.71
CA ASN A 58 -2.89 -10.58 -0.68
C ASN A 58 -3.43 -10.47 -2.11
N ASP A 59 -3.68 -11.64 -2.70
CA ASP A 59 -3.98 -11.80 -4.12
C ASP A 59 -5.40 -11.34 -4.48
N ARG A 60 -5.77 -11.46 -5.77
CA ARG A 60 -7.03 -11.05 -6.41
C ARG A 60 -7.17 -9.55 -6.62
N CYS A 61 -7.85 -9.22 -7.71
CA CYS A 61 -8.14 -7.86 -8.16
C CYS A 61 -8.93 -7.08 -7.09
N CYS A 62 -8.61 -5.80 -6.91
CA CYS A 62 -9.30 -4.91 -5.97
C CYS A 62 -10.73 -4.51 -6.39
N GLY A 63 -11.09 -4.70 -7.67
CA GLY A 63 -12.42 -4.36 -8.21
C GLY A 63 -12.58 -2.93 -8.76
N GLU A 64 -11.58 -2.06 -8.58
CA GLU A 64 -11.68 -0.63 -8.96
C GLU A 64 -10.89 -0.22 -10.21
N SER A 65 -10.13 -1.13 -10.81
CA SER A 65 -9.21 -0.80 -11.93
C SER A 65 -9.93 -0.16 -13.11
N GLY A 66 -9.36 0.91 -13.69
CA GLY A 66 -9.81 1.47 -14.97
C GLY A 66 -11.25 1.97 -15.00
N THR A 67 -11.76 2.50 -13.87
CA THR A 67 -13.17 2.90 -13.69
C THR A 67 -14.18 1.74 -13.75
N LEU A 68 -13.73 0.49 -13.60
CA LEU A 68 -14.58 -0.70 -13.64
C LEU A 68 -15.76 -0.62 -12.67
N ALA A 69 -15.52 -0.14 -11.44
CA ALA A 69 -16.57 -0.02 -10.43
C ALA A 69 -17.66 0.99 -10.80
N VAL A 70 -17.32 2.01 -11.58
CA VAL A 70 -18.27 3.03 -12.07
C VAL A 70 -18.99 2.53 -13.33
N SER A 71 -18.24 1.92 -14.25
CA SER A 71 -18.76 1.50 -15.56
C SER A 71 -19.55 0.19 -15.52
N ARG A 72 -19.19 -0.75 -14.64
CA ARG A 72 -19.82 -2.08 -14.48
C ARG A 72 -19.95 -2.45 -12.99
N PRO A 73 -20.79 -1.73 -12.22
CA PRO A 73 -21.01 -2.01 -10.80
C PRO A 73 -21.54 -3.43 -10.54
N ASP A 74 -22.27 -4.00 -11.50
CA ASP A 74 -22.80 -5.36 -11.46
C ASP A 74 -21.68 -6.42 -11.43
N ILE A 75 -20.58 -6.19 -12.15
CA ILE A 75 -19.41 -7.07 -12.16
C ILE A 75 -18.48 -6.75 -10.99
N SER A 76 -18.18 -5.46 -10.75
CA SER A 76 -17.21 -5.05 -9.74
C SER A 76 -17.61 -5.51 -8.34
N THR A 77 -18.92 -5.56 -8.05
CA THR A 77 -19.44 -6.05 -6.78
C THR A 77 -19.07 -7.53 -6.53
N GLN A 78 -19.12 -8.37 -7.57
CA GLN A 78 -18.71 -9.79 -7.44
C GLN A 78 -17.20 -9.92 -7.23
N VAL A 79 -16.41 -9.12 -7.95
CA VAL A 79 -14.95 -9.06 -7.75
C VAL A 79 -14.62 -8.60 -6.33
N ARG A 80 -15.36 -7.62 -5.82
CA ARG A 80 -15.23 -7.10 -4.46
C ARG A 80 -15.45 -8.19 -3.42
N PHE A 81 -16.53 -8.96 -3.50
CA PHE A 81 -16.77 -10.05 -2.54
C PHE A 81 -15.60 -11.04 -2.49
N ARG A 82 -15.08 -11.42 -3.66
CA ARG A 82 -13.93 -12.33 -3.69
C ARG A 82 -12.67 -11.71 -3.09
N LYS A 83 -12.44 -10.42 -3.31
CA LYS A 83 -11.31 -9.71 -2.71
C LYS A 83 -11.46 -9.60 -1.20
N GLU A 84 -12.65 -9.31 -0.70
CA GLU A 84 -12.95 -9.20 0.73
C GLU A 84 -12.64 -10.51 1.48
N GLU A 85 -12.96 -11.66 0.90
CA GLU A 85 -12.58 -12.97 1.45
C GLU A 85 -11.06 -13.10 1.61
N GLU A 86 -10.28 -12.73 0.59
CA GLU A 86 -8.82 -12.79 0.65
C GLU A 86 -8.25 -11.76 1.64
N MET A 87 -8.86 -10.56 1.74
CA MET A 87 -8.50 -9.55 2.73
C MET A 87 -8.66 -10.07 4.15
N ARG A 88 -9.84 -10.64 4.48
CA ARG A 88 -10.12 -11.24 5.79
C ARG A 88 -9.19 -12.41 6.08
N LYS A 89 -8.97 -13.29 5.11
CA LYS A 89 -8.07 -14.44 5.25
C LYS A 89 -6.63 -13.99 5.55
N GLY A 90 -6.12 -13.04 4.78
CA GLY A 90 -4.78 -12.49 5.00
C GLY A 90 -4.66 -11.82 6.37
N ALA A 91 -5.64 -11.01 6.76
CA ALA A 91 -5.68 -10.35 8.05
C ALA A 91 -5.74 -11.34 9.23
N ALA A 92 -6.48 -12.44 9.07
CA ALA A 92 -6.53 -13.52 10.06
C ALA A 92 -5.18 -14.22 10.20
N VAL A 93 -4.47 -14.48 9.10
CA VAL A 93 -3.11 -15.06 9.14
C VAL A 93 -2.15 -14.14 9.90
N GLN A 94 -2.21 -12.82 9.67
CA GLN A 94 -1.39 -11.85 10.39
C GLN A 94 -1.67 -11.79 11.90
N ARG A 95 -2.82 -12.31 12.35
CA ARG A 95 -3.25 -12.30 13.76
C ARG A 95 -3.30 -13.70 14.39
N ALA A 96 -2.90 -14.73 13.66
CA ALA A 96 -3.06 -16.13 14.09
C ALA A 96 -2.27 -16.47 15.36
N ASP A 97 -1.17 -15.76 15.63
CA ASP A 97 -0.33 -15.89 16.82
C ASP A 97 -0.76 -14.98 17.98
N GLY A 98 -1.93 -14.35 17.87
CA GLY A 98 -2.47 -13.45 18.90
C GLY A 98 -2.05 -12.00 18.77
N PHE A 99 -1.34 -11.61 17.70
CA PHE A 99 -0.98 -10.22 17.41
C PHE A 99 -2.19 -9.28 17.49
N LYS A 100 -2.05 -8.20 18.27
CA LYS A 100 -3.12 -7.22 18.56
C LYS A 100 -2.92 -5.87 17.88
N GLY A 101 -1.80 -5.68 17.19
CA GLY A 101 -1.51 -4.43 16.50
C GLY A 101 -2.26 -4.27 15.18
N ASP A 102 -1.92 -3.21 14.47
CA ASP A 102 -2.52 -2.86 13.19
C ASP A 102 -2.09 -3.85 12.10
N VAL A 103 -3.02 -4.14 11.18
CA VAL A 103 -2.70 -4.88 9.97
C VAL A 103 -2.97 -3.97 8.78
N LYS A 104 -1.92 -3.65 8.03
CA LYS A 104 -2.02 -2.79 6.86
C LYS A 104 -1.91 -3.59 5.57
N ILE A 105 -2.60 -3.15 4.52
CA ILE A 105 -2.35 -3.62 3.17
C ILE A 105 -1.67 -2.52 2.35
N LEU A 106 -0.47 -2.82 1.88
CA LEU A 106 0.31 -1.90 1.05
C LEU A 106 0.03 -2.14 -0.43
N THR A 107 0.08 -1.08 -1.21
CA THR A 107 0.04 -1.16 -2.68
C THR A 107 0.89 -0.06 -3.33
N SER A 108 1.17 -0.23 -4.62
CA SER A 108 1.90 0.72 -5.48
C SER A 108 1.00 1.36 -6.55
N CYS A 109 -0.33 1.28 -6.40
CA CYS A 109 -1.29 1.85 -7.35
C CYS A 109 -2.35 2.71 -6.64
N PRO A 110 -2.54 3.99 -7.01
CA PRO A 110 -3.54 4.86 -6.38
C PRO A 110 -4.98 4.36 -6.52
N SER A 111 -5.34 3.80 -7.69
CA SER A 111 -6.68 3.21 -7.88
C SER A 111 -6.89 2.00 -6.98
N CYS A 112 -5.85 1.17 -6.80
CA CYS A 112 -5.92 0.07 -5.86
C CYS A 112 -6.04 0.57 -4.42
N LEU A 113 -5.31 1.62 -4.03
CA LEU A 113 -5.43 2.21 -2.70
C LEU A 113 -6.87 2.64 -2.40
N GLN A 114 -7.50 3.37 -3.32
CA GLN A 114 -8.90 3.79 -3.19
C GLN A 114 -9.86 2.59 -3.09
N GLY A 115 -9.59 1.50 -3.79
CA GLY A 115 -10.40 0.29 -3.71
C GLY A 115 -10.17 -0.50 -2.44
N LEU A 116 -8.91 -0.62 -2.03
CA LEU A 116 -8.52 -1.37 -0.85
C LEU A 116 -9.05 -0.73 0.43
N SER A 117 -9.09 0.61 0.50
CA SER A 117 -9.65 1.31 1.66
C SER A 117 -11.14 1.04 1.88
N ARG A 118 -11.87 0.56 0.86
CA ARG A 118 -13.28 0.15 1.02
C ARG A 118 -13.44 -1.13 1.83
N TYR A 119 -12.39 -1.94 1.98
CA TYR A 119 -12.42 -3.16 2.79
C TYR A 119 -11.98 -2.95 4.24
N ASP A 120 -11.47 -1.76 4.60
CA ASP A 120 -10.82 -1.52 5.89
C ASP A 120 -11.69 -1.94 7.08
N ASN A 121 -12.97 -1.55 7.08
CA ASN A 121 -13.94 -1.95 8.11
C ASN A 121 -14.28 -3.44 8.05
N ASP A 122 -14.40 -4.00 6.84
CA ASP A 122 -14.84 -5.39 6.61
C ASP A 122 -13.74 -6.42 6.95
N SER A 123 -12.46 -6.03 6.87
CA SER A 123 -11.32 -6.89 7.19
C SER A 123 -10.50 -6.46 8.40
N ALA A 124 -10.91 -5.39 9.10
CA ALA A 124 -10.15 -4.78 10.19
C ALA A 124 -8.69 -4.53 9.77
N THR A 125 -8.53 -3.87 8.63
CA THR A 125 -7.24 -3.50 8.03
C THR A 125 -7.21 -2.01 7.72
N GLN A 126 -6.05 -1.50 7.33
CA GLN A 126 -5.92 -0.16 6.74
C GLN A 126 -5.14 -0.25 5.43
N ALA A 127 -5.66 0.34 4.37
CA ALA A 127 -4.94 0.45 3.11
C ALA A 127 -3.95 1.62 3.13
N ASP A 128 -2.72 1.41 2.66
CA ASP A 128 -1.74 2.49 2.49
C ASP A 128 -0.89 2.28 1.23
N TYR A 129 -0.25 3.35 0.79
CA TYR A 129 0.69 3.34 -0.32
C TYR A 129 2.10 3.12 0.21
N ILE A 130 2.91 2.26 -0.42
CA ILE A 130 4.21 1.87 0.14
C ILE A 130 5.09 3.09 0.45
N VAL A 131 5.28 4.04 -0.49
CA VAL A 131 6.11 5.22 -0.21
C VAL A 131 5.51 6.18 0.82
N VAL A 132 4.18 6.22 0.97
CA VAL A 132 3.52 7.08 1.98
C VAL A 132 3.75 6.52 3.38
N GLU A 133 3.59 5.20 3.53
CA GLU A 133 3.92 4.50 4.78
C GLU A 133 5.41 4.70 5.10
N MET A 134 6.30 4.54 4.12
CA MET A 134 7.74 4.76 4.32
C MET A 134 8.05 6.20 4.73
N ALA A 135 7.46 7.20 4.06
CA ALA A 135 7.68 8.60 4.38
C ALA A 135 7.24 8.92 5.82
N ARG A 136 6.11 8.36 6.27
CA ARG A 136 5.62 8.56 7.64
C ARG A 136 6.61 8.08 8.69
N HIS A 137 7.25 6.92 8.46
CA HIS A 137 8.23 6.35 9.39
C HIS A 137 9.60 7.03 9.30
N LEU A 138 10.06 7.37 8.09
CA LEU A 138 11.39 7.94 7.88
C LEU A 138 11.46 9.44 8.16
N LEU A 139 10.39 10.17 7.83
CA LEU A 139 10.36 11.63 7.87
C LEU A 139 9.53 12.17 9.04
N GLY A 140 8.81 11.31 9.78
CA GLY A 140 7.92 11.68 10.87
C GLY A 140 6.47 11.85 10.45
N ALA A 141 5.53 11.84 11.41
CA ALA A 141 4.09 11.85 11.13
C ALA A 141 3.59 13.14 10.43
N ASP A 142 4.28 14.26 10.63
CA ASP A 142 3.97 15.59 10.08
C ASP A 142 4.63 15.84 8.70
N TRP A 143 5.25 14.82 8.10
CA TRP A 143 6.03 14.97 6.87
C TRP A 143 5.24 15.62 5.73
N ALA A 144 3.96 15.25 5.59
CA ALA A 144 3.11 15.71 4.51
C ALA A 144 2.76 17.20 4.67
N GLU A 145 2.45 17.63 5.89
CA GLU A 145 2.16 19.03 6.21
C GLU A 145 3.39 19.90 5.95
N ARG A 146 4.55 19.50 6.47
CA ARG A 146 5.82 20.20 6.20
C ARG A 146 6.17 20.25 4.72
N TYR A 147 5.90 19.17 3.99
CA TYR A 147 6.14 19.14 2.54
C TYR A 147 5.22 20.13 1.79
N ILE A 148 3.93 20.15 2.12
CA ILE A 148 2.96 21.07 1.51
C ILE A 148 3.32 22.53 1.81
N ASP A 149 3.67 22.85 3.05
CA ASP A 149 4.07 24.20 3.45
C ASP A 149 5.31 24.68 2.69
N GLN A 150 6.32 23.81 2.55
CA GLN A 150 7.52 24.14 1.78
C GLN A 150 7.22 24.32 0.29
N ALA A 151 6.39 23.45 -0.30
CA ALA A 151 6.02 23.56 -1.71
C ALA A 151 5.24 24.86 -1.98
N ASN A 152 4.30 25.22 -1.10
CA ASN A 152 3.52 26.45 -1.19
C ASN A 152 4.38 27.72 -1.07
N ASN A 153 5.41 27.70 -0.22
CA ASN A 153 6.29 28.84 0.01
C ASN A 153 7.45 28.95 -1.01
N GLY A 154 7.66 27.95 -1.88
CA GLY A 154 8.87 27.79 -2.68
C GLY A 154 8.73 27.74 -4.20
N GLY A 155 7.53 27.69 -4.80
CA GLY A 155 7.38 27.81 -6.26
C GLY A 155 6.42 26.82 -6.92
N ILE A 156 5.21 26.62 -6.40
CA ILE A 156 4.13 26.07 -7.22
C ILE A 156 3.72 27.16 -8.23
N GLU A 157 4.12 27.00 -9.48
CA GLU A 157 3.44 27.69 -10.59
C GLU A 157 1.98 27.26 -10.56
N ARG A 158 1.09 28.18 -10.16
CA ARG A 158 -0.34 27.94 -10.13
C ARG A 158 -0.85 27.93 -11.57
N VAL A 159 -1.06 26.76 -12.14
CA VAL A 159 -1.87 26.62 -13.35
C VAL A 159 -3.33 26.79 -12.94
N LEU A 160 -3.78 28.04 -12.91
CA LEU A 160 -5.20 28.38 -12.81
C LEU A 160 -5.84 28.09 -14.18
N LEU A 161 -6.64 27.03 -14.26
CA LEU A 161 -7.56 26.77 -15.38
C LEU A 161 -8.94 27.35 -15.05
#